data_AF-G2GJ52-F1
#
_entry.id   AF-G2GJ52-F1
#
_cell.length_a   1.000
_cell.length_b   1.000
_cell.length_c   1.000
_cell.angle_alpha   90.00
_cell.angle_beta   90.00
_cell.angle_gamma   90.00
#
_symmetry.space_group_name_H-M   'P 1'
#
loop_
_entity.id
_entity.type
_entity.pdbx_description
1 polymer ?
#
loop_
_entity_poly.entity_id
_entity_poly.type
_entity_poly.pdbx_seq_one_letter_code
_entity_poly.pdbx_strand_id
1 'polypeptide(L)'
;MGEFADYLNGLMARLDQRGGWCRVFWRRDPEGLRACLDGREVPPWDVVESLLRDLGGQYGPGGVGPEAGRARALHTAALTAFDARPGGRDALGDRLGRMLREQRVAAERRAELDRLLSVASGPQRTEALRLDLAWARDDHERATARCTELRARLSRLDHAPDGPRAHGPRAHGTGSLGDDAGAAGGGKG
;
A
#
# COMPACT_ATOMS: atom_id res chain seq x y z
N MET A 1 -11.86 3.44 -1.53
CA MET A 1 -11.21 3.72 -0.24
C MET A 1 -12.16 3.49 0.92
N GLY A 2 -13.30 4.21 1.01
CA GLY A 2 -14.28 4.05 2.10
C GLY A 2 -14.75 2.62 2.34
N GLU A 3 -15.16 1.90 1.29
CA GLU A 3 -15.65 0.52 1.43
C GLU A 3 -14.64 -0.46 2.05
N PHE A 4 -13.35 -0.33 1.72
CA PHE A 4 -12.31 -1.16 2.34
C PHE A 4 -12.03 -0.74 3.79
N ALA A 5 -12.08 0.56 4.09
CA ALA A 5 -11.95 1.06 5.45
C ALA A 5 -13.12 0.59 6.33
N ASP A 6 -14.35 0.61 5.82
CA ASP A 6 -15.54 0.10 6.51
C ASP A 6 -15.44 -1.41 6.75
N TYR A 7 -15.00 -2.17 5.74
CA TYR A 7 -14.72 -3.59 5.87
C TYR A 7 -13.65 -3.85 6.95
N LEU A 8 -12.56 -3.09 6.94
CA LEU A 8 -11.48 -3.22 7.92
C LEU A 8 -12.00 -2.90 9.32
N ASN A 9 -12.75 -1.80 9.50
CA ASN A 9 -13.38 -1.46 10.78
C ASN A 9 -14.28 -2.59 11.30
N GLY A 10 -15.10 -3.19 10.42
CA GLY A 10 -15.93 -4.35 10.75
C GLY A 10 -15.12 -5.60 11.13
N LEU A 11 -13.99 -5.86 10.47
CA LEU A 11 -13.05 -6.93 10.81
C LEU A 11 -12.45 -6.69 12.21
N MET A 12 -12.01 -5.47 12.49
CA MET A 12 -11.40 -5.11 13.77
C MET A 12 -12.38 -5.18 14.94
N ALA A 13 -13.65 -4.84 14.73
CA ALA A 13 -14.69 -4.94 15.76
C ALA A 13 -14.97 -6.40 16.20
N ARG A 14 -14.67 -7.38 15.32
CA ARG A 14 -14.90 -8.82 15.56
C ARG A 14 -13.70 -9.54 16.17
N LEU A 15 -12.52 -8.90 16.21
CA LEU A 15 -11.32 -9.47 16.79
C LEU A 15 -11.26 -9.19 18.30
N ASP A 16 -11.02 -10.24 19.11
CA ASP A 16 -10.62 -10.02 20.49
C ASP A 16 -9.24 -9.34 20.55
N GLN A 17 -9.22 -8.08 21.00
CA GLN A 17 -8.01 -7.26 21.12
C GLN A 17 -7.02 -7.77 22.19
N ARG A 18 -7.37 -8.83 22.93
CA ARG A 18 -6.58 -9.38 24.03
C ARG A 18 -5.54 -10.42 23.60
N GLY A 19 -5.57 -10.93 22.36
CA GLY A 19 -4.64 -11.95 21.86
C GLY A 19 -4.25 -11.79 20.38
N GLY A 20 -3.32 -12.63 19.91
CA GLY A 20 -2.94 -12.71 18.50
C GLY A 20 -1.90 -11.68 18.02
N TRP A 21 -1.55 -11.79 16.74
CA TRP A 21 -0.58 -10.91 16.06
C TRP A 21 -1.12 -9.47 15.91
N CYS A 22 -2.45 -9.33 15.84
CA CYS A 22 -3.16 -8.06 15.82
C CYS A 22 -2.72 -7.12 16.97
N ARG A 23 -2.71 -7.61 18.22
CA ARG A 23 -2.33 -6.81 19.40
C ARG A 23 -0.88 -6.29 19.34
N VAL A 24 0.04 -7.08 18.79
CA VAL A 24 1.45 -6.70 18.67
C VAL A 24 1.63 -5.61 17.62
N PHE A 25 0.92 -5.73 16.50
CA PHE A 25 0.89 -4.72 15.45
C PHE A 25 0.36 -3.37 15.98
N TRP A 26 -0.71 -3.40 16.77
CA TRP A 26 -1.32 -2.20 17.35
C TRP A 26 -0.38 -1.42 18.28
N ARG A 27 0.44 -2.12 19.07
CA ARG A 27 1.39 -1.45 19.98
C ARG A 27 2.56 -0.81 19.25
N ARG A 28 2.94 -1.35 18.09
CA ARG A 28 4.15 -0.93 17.37
C ARG A 28 3.90 0.25 16.43
N ASP A 29 2.71 0.33 15.82
CA ASP A 29 2.34 1.42 14.91
C ASP A 29 0.87 1.85 15.04
N PRO A 30 0.51 2.53 16.15
CA PRO A 30 -0.88 2.96 16.38
C PRO A 30 -1.33 4.04 15.38
N GLU A 31 -0.41 4.91 14.92
CA GLU A 31 -0.75 5.97 13.96
C GLU A 31 -0.95 5.43 12.54
N GLY A 32 -0.12 4.49 12.09
CA GLY A 32 -0.30 3.81 10.81
C GLY A 32 -1.60 3.01 10.77
N LEU A 33 -1.96 2.36 11.88
CA LEU A 33 -3.25 1.70 12.01
C LEU A 33 -4.41 2.69 11.91
N ARG A 34 -4.36 3.80 12.64
CA ARG A 34 -5.41 4.82 12.60
C ARG A 34 -5.58 5.41 11.20
N ALA A 35 -4.49 5.67 10.50
CA ALA A 35 -4.54 6.10 9.10
C ALA A 35 -5.21 5.06 8.18
N CYS A 36 -5.04 3.75 8.43
CA CYS A 36 -5.72 2.70 7.70
C CYS A 36 -7.23 2.65 7.98
N LEU A 37 -7.62 2.81 9.25
CA LEU A 37 -9.03 2.80 9.68
C LEU A 37 -9.79 4.05 9.20
N ASP A 38 -9.11 5.19 9.12
CA ASP A 38 -9.64 6.44 8.56
C ASP A 38 -9.70 6.42 7.00
N GLY A 39 -9.22 5.35 6.35
CA GLY A 39 -9.10 5.27 4.89
C GLY A 39 -8.09 6.25 4.28
N ARG A 40 -7.21 6.84 5.11
CA ARG A 40 -6.12 7.73 4.68
C ARG A 40 -4.92 6.97 4.15
N GLU A 41 -4.76 5.71 4.55
CA GLU A 41 -3.75 4.76 4.10
C GLU A 41 -4.41 3.41 3.77
N VAL A 42 -3.76 2.59 2.96
CA VAL A 42 -4.15 1.18 2.78
C VAL A 42 -3.14 0.30 3.52
N PRO A 43 -3.57 -0.60 4.42
CA PRO A 43 -2.66 -1.50 5.12
C PRO A 43 -2.00 -2.47 4.14
N PRO A 44 -0.76 -2.88 4.41
CA PRO A 44 -0.13 -3.97 3.68
C PRO A 44 -0.96 -5.26 3.73
N TRP A 45 -0.93 -6.06 2.66
CA TRP A 45 -1.74 -7.29 2.64
C TRP A 45 -1.34 -8.32 3.70
N ASP A 46 -0.05 -8.40 4.07
CA ASP A 46 0.44 -9.29 5.14
C ASP A 46 -0.22 -9.00 6.49
N VAL A 47 -0.60 -7.74 6.73
CA VAL A 47 -1.34 -7.34 7.92
C VAL A 47 -2.78 -7.84 7.83
N VAL A 48 -3.44 -7.66 6.68
CA VAL A 48 -4.81 -8.14 6.45
C VAL A 48 -4.89 -9.67 6.58
N GLU A 49 -3.92 -10.41 6.02
CA GLU A 49 -3.83 -11.86 6.18
C GLU A 49 -3.64 -12.29 7.64
N SER A 50 -2.82 -11.56 8.40
CA SER A 50 -2.62 -11.84 9.82
C SER A 50 -3.93 -11.65 10.61
N LEU A 51 -4.67 -10.58 10.32
CA LEU A 51 -5.99 -10.31 10.94
C LEU A 51 -7.02 -11.39 10.58
N LEU A 52 -7.05 -11.82 9.32
CA LEU A 52 -7.93 -12.89 8.85
C LEU A 52 -7.59 -14.24 9.51
N ARG A 53 -6.30 -14.51 9.74
CA ARG A 53 -5.85 -15.71 10.46
C ARG A 53 -6.24 -15.66 11.93
N ASP A 54 -6.06 -14.53 12.60
CA ASP A 54 -6.47 -14.31 13.99
C ASP A 54 -8.00 -14.45 14.15
N LEU A 55 -8.77 -14.04 13.15
CA LEU A 55 -10.22 -14.27 13.10
C LEU A 55 -10.53 -15.76 12.92
N GLY A 56 -9.91 -16.44 11.95
CA GLY A 56 -10.12 -17.86 11.70
C GLY A 56 -9.80 -18.75 12.90
N GLY A 57 -8.76 -18.39 13.67
CA GLY A 57 -8.41 -19.07 14.92
C GLY A 57 -9.49 -19.00 16.00
N GLN A 58 -10.37 -17.99 15.98
CA GLN A 58 -11.47 -17.84 16.94
C GLN A 58 -12.71 -18.66 16.59
N TYR A 59 -12.93 -18.99 15.31
CA TYR A 59 -14.13 -19.70 14.83
C TYR A 59 -13.86 -21.15 14.39
N GLY A 60 -12.62 -21.63 14.48
CA GLY A 60 -12.22 -23.00 14.14
C GLY A 60 -11.88 -23.22 12.66
N PRO A 61 -11.39 -24.43 12.30
CA PRO A 61 -10.92 -24.74 10.95
C PRO A 61 -12.07 -24.71 9.94
N GLY A 62 -12.14 -23.65 9.12
CA GLY A 62 -13.11 -23.51 8.03
C GLY A 62 -13.53 -22.08 7.67
N GLY A 63 -13.24 -21.09 8.52
CA GLY A 63 -13.90 -19.78 8.48
C GLY A 63 -13.24 -18.64 7.70
N VAL A 64 -12.33 -18.86 6.73
CA VAL A 64 -11.57 -17.73 6.12
C VAL A 64 -11.48 -17.73 4.59
N GLY A 65 -11.84 -18.80 3.89
CA GLY A 65 -11.66 -18.87 2.42
C GLY A 65 -12.45 -17.80 1.65
N PRO A 66 -13.79 -17.77 1.77
CA PRO A 66 -14.61 -16.75 1.12
C PRO A 66 -14.32 -15.32 1.62
N GLU A 67 -14.04 -15.17 2.91
CA GLU A 67 -13.72 -13.87 3.53
C GLU A 67 -12.40 -13.30 3.02
N ALA A 68 -11.36 -14.13 2.86
CA ALA A 68 -10.08 -13.73 2.29
C ALA A 68 -10.21 -13.30 0.82
N GLY A 69 -11.05 -13.98 0.04
CA GLY A 69 -11.35 -13.60 -1.35
C GLY A 69 -11.99 -12.20 -1.43
N ARG A 70 -13.01 -11.94 -0.60
CA ARG A 70 -13.66 -10.62 -0.50
C ARG A 70 -12.67 -9.54 -0.04
N ALA A 71 -11.90 -9.82 1.01
CA ALA A 71 -10.88 -8.90 1.52
C ALA A 71 -9.86 -8.54 0.45
N ARG A 72 -9.41 -9.52 -0.34
CA ARG A 72 -8.42 -9.33 -1.42
C ARG A 72 -8.96 -8.43 -2.53
N ALA A 73 -10.22 -8.62 -2.92
CA ALA A 73 -10.86 -7.78 -3.93
C ALA A 73 -10.98 -6.32 -3.46
N LEU A 74 -11.50 -6.10 -2.25
CA LEU A 74 -11.65 -4.76 -1.67
C LEU A 74 -10.30 -4.07 -1.46
N HIS A 75 -9.30 -4.81 -0.98
CA HIS A 75 -7.92 -4.31 -0.81
C HIS A 75 -7.33 -3.87 -2.14
N THR A 76 -7.47 -4.70 -3.18
CA THR A 76 -6.96 -4.39 -4.52
C THR A 76 -7.62 -3.14 -5.11
N ALA A 77 -8.95 -3.00 -4.97
CA ALA A 77 -9.68 -1.81 -5.42
C ALA A 77 -9.25 -0.55 -4.67
N ALA A 78 -9.05 -0.65 -3.35
CA ALA A 78 -8.54 0.44 -2.53
C ALA A 78 -7.13 0.87 -2.96
N LEU A 79 -6.23 -0.09 -3.19
CA LEU A 79 -4.88 0.18 -3.67
C LEU A 79 -4.89 0.92 -5.02
N THR A 80 -5.66 0.44 -5.99
CA THR A 80 -5.76 1.09 -7.30
C THR A 80 -6.24 2.53 -7.19
N ALA A 81 -7.28 2.79 -6.38
CA ALA A 81 -7.79 4.14 -6.15
C ALA A 81 -6.78 5.04 -5.41
N PHE A 82 -6.04 4.48 -4.45
CA PHE A 82 -5.01 5.19 -3.69
C PHE A 82 -3.83 5.61 -4.57
N ASP A 83 -3.43 4.73 -5.48
CA ASP A 83 -2.29 4.89 -6.39
C ASP A 83 -2.60 5.84 -7.55
N ALA A 84 -3.86 5.93 -7.96
CA ALA A 84 -4.31 6.82 -9.04
C ALA A 84 -4.43 8.31 -8.63
N ARG A 85 -4.18 8.65 -7.35
CA ARG A 85 -4.23 10.05 -6.88
C ARG A 85 -3.07 10.87 -7.49
N PRO A 86 -3.23 12.20 -7.64
CA PRO A 86 -2.13 13.06 -8.04
C PRO A 86 -0.88 12.86 -7.17
N GLY A 87 0.28 12.65 -7.79
CA GLY A 87 1.54 12.34 -7.08
C GLY A 87 1.63 10.90 -6.53
N GLY A 88 0.67 10.02 -6.82
CA GLY A 88 0.62 8.65 -6.31
C GLY A 88 1.85 7.81 -6.69
N ARG A 89 2.37 7.99 -7.90
CA ARG A 89 3.61 7.34 -8.35
C ARG A 89 4.82 7.73 -7.49
N ASP A 90 5.03 9.02 -7.24
CA ASP A 90 6.16 9.51 -6.46
C ASP A 90 6.03 9.07 -4.99
N ALA A 91 4.82 9.16 -4.44
CA ALA A 91 4.52 8.67 -3.10
C ALA A 91 4.78 7.16 -2.95
N LEU A 92 4.49 6.35 -3.97
CA LEU A 92 4.85 4.93 -4.01
C LEU A 92 6.36 4.72 -4.06
N GLY A 93 7.09 5.50 -4.86
CA GLY A 93 8.55 5.48 -4.93
C GLY A 93 9.19 5.79 -3.58
N ASP A 94 8.72 6.83 -2.89
CA ASP A 94 9.18 7.21 -1.55
C ASP A 94 8.89 6.11 -0.52
N ARG A 95 7.71 5.49 -0.60
CA ARG A 95 7.35 4.36 0.26
C ARG A 95 8.24 3.16 0.01
N LEU A 96 8.56 2.85 -1.24
CA LEU A 96 9.50 1.78 -1.59
C LEU A 96 10.90 2.09 -1.05
N GLY A 97 11.38 3.33 -1.20
CA GLY A 97 12.67 3.77 -0.66
C GLY A 97 12.77 3.61 0.87
N ARG A 98 11.71 3.96 1.61
CA ARG A 98 11.63 3.72 3.05
C ARG A 98 11.64 2.22 3.37
N MET A 99 10.81 1.44 2.69
CA MET A 99 10.68 0.00 2.94
C MET A 99 11.98 -0.76 2.64
N LEU A 100 12.74 -0.36 1.61
CA LEU A 100 14.06 -0.96 1.32
C LEU A 100 15.07 -0.69 2.44
N ARG A 101 15.03 0.50 3.06
CA ARG A 101 15.86 0.80 4.23
C ARG A 101 15.45 -0.06 5.42
N GLU A 102 14.15 -0.19 5.68
CA GLU A 102 13.61 -1.06 6.73
C GLU A 102 14.00 -2.53 6.51
N GLN A 103 13.88 -3.04 5.28
CA GLN A 103 14.27 -4.40 4.90
C GLN A 103 15.76 -4.65 5.20
N ARG A 104 16.62 -3.68 4.87
CA ARG A 104 18.06 -3.75 5.16
C ARG A 104 18.34 -3.76 6.65
N VAL A 105 17.72 -2.85 7.42
CA VAL A 105 17.86 -2.80 8.88
C VAL A 105 17.40 -4.11 9.53
N ALA A 106 16.29 -4.69 9.07
CA ALA A 106 15.80 -5.98 9.56
C ALA A 106 16.78 -7.12 9.22
N ALA A 107 17.36 -7.13 8.02
CA ALA A 107 18.38 -8.10 7.62
C ALA A 107 19.64 -8.01 8.48
N GLU A 108 20.11 -6.78 8.73
CA GLU A 108 21.27 -6.53 9.60
C GLU A 108 20.99 -6.98 11.04
N ARG A 109 19.81 -6.68 11.59
CA ARG A 109 19.40 -7.12 12.93
C ARG A 109 19.34 -8.64 13.03
N ARG A 110 18.78 -9.32 12.02
CA ARG A 110 18.75 -10.78 11.96
C ARG A 110 20.16 -11.37 11.97
N ALA A 111 21.06 -10.85 11.12
CA ALA A 111 22.44 -11.33 11.05
C ALA A 111 23.18 -11.13 12.37
N GLU A 112 22.94 -10.02 13.06
CA GLU A 112 23.52 -9.77 14.38
C GLU A 112 23.00 -10.74 15.45
N LEU A 113 21.70 -11.01 15.47
CA LEU A 113 21.11 -11.97 16.40
C LEU A 113 21.60 -13.40 16.14
N ASP A 114 21.77 -13.80 14.87
CA ASP A 114 22.36 -15.10 14.51
C ASP A 114 23.80 -15.22 15.05
N ARG A 115 24.61 -14.14 14.99
CA ARG A 115 25.97 -14.11 15.59
C ARG A 115 25.94 -14.18 17.11
N LEU A 116 25.07 -13.39 17.76
CA LEU A 116 24.96 -13.40 19.22
C LEU A 116 24.51 -14.76 19.73
N LEU A 117 23.63 -15.45 19.00
CA LEU A 117 23.15 -16.78 19.34
C LEU A 117 24.26 -17.84 19.24
N SER A 118 25.20 -17.72 18.30
CA SER A 118 26.29 -18.69 18.13
C SER A 118 27.31 -18.69 19.27
N VAL A 119 27.45 -17.57 19.98
CA VAL A 119 28.34 -17.41 21.14
C VAL A 119 27.59 -17.37 22.48
N ALA A 120 26.26 -17.49 22.45
CA ALA A 120 25.44 -17.41 23.65
C ALA A 120 25.70 -18.59 24.59
N SER A 121 25.91 -18.28 25.86
CA SER A 121 26.04 -19.26 26.94
C SER A 121 24.90 -19.08 27.94
N GLY A 122 24.33 -20.21 28.37
CA GLY A 122 23.24 -20.25 29.35
C GLY A 122 21.83 -20.29 28.72
N PRO A 123 20.94 -21.17 29.20
CA PRO A 123 19.67 -21.46 28.54
C PRO A 123 18.72 -20.24 28.46
N GLN A 124 18.68 -19.38 29.48
CA GLN A 124 17.82 -18.19 29.48
C GLN A 124 18.23 -17.18 28.40
N ARG A 125 19.54 -16.96 28.22
CA ARG A 125 20.05 -16.04 27.21
C ARG A 125 19.84 -16.58 25.80
N THR A 126 20.07 -17.88 25.59
CA THR A 126 19.81 -18.54 24.32
C THR A 126 18.33 -18.43 23.94
N GLU A 127 17.41 -18.62 24.89
CA GLU A 127 15.98 -18.55 24.61
C GLU A 127 15.51 -17.14 24.27
N ALA A 128 15.97 -16.13 25.02
CA ALA A 128 15.68 -14.73 24.70
C ALA A 128 16.16 -14.34 23.29
N LEU A 129 17.38 -14.76 22.91
CA LEU A 129 17.92 -14.50 21.57
C LEU A 129 17.16 -15.25 20.47
N ARG A 130 16.67 -16.47 20.72
CA ARG A 130 15.83 -17.20 19.76
C ARG A 130 14.51 -16.49 19.52
N LEU A 131 13.89 -15.97 20.58
CA LEU A 131 12.66 -15.18 20.46
C LEU A 131 12.92 -13.91 19.64
N ASP A 132 13.95 -13.14 19.97
CA ASP A 132 14.33 -11.93 19.22
C ASP A 132 14.63 -12.24 17.75
N LEU A 133 15.28 -13.37 17.47
CA LEU A 133 15.61 -13.81 16.12
C LEU A 133 14.35 -14.19 15.33
N ALA A 134 13.37 -14.84 15.96
CA ALA A 134 12.08 -15.13 15.34
C ALA A 134 11.37 -13.82 14.95
N TRP A 135 11.39 -12.80 15.81
CA TRP A 135 10.87 -11.47 15.49
C TRP A 135 11.60 -10.80 14.34
N ALA A 136 12.94 -10.82 14.34
CA ALA A 136 13.74 -10.21 13.28
C ALA A 136 13.52 -10.90 11.91
N ARG A 137 13.23 -12.21 11.90
CA ARG A 137 12.88 -12.96 10.69
C ARG A 137 11.52 -12.53 10.16
N ASP A 138 10.50 -12.48 11.01
CA ASP A 138 9.16 -12.01 10.61
C ASP A 138 9.21 -10.57 10.06
N ASP A 139 9.89 -9.65 10.76
CA ASP A 139 10.06 -8.27 10.31
C ASP A 139 10.71 -8.20 8.91
N HIS A 140 11.74 -9.01 8.66
CA HIS A 140 12.42 -9.06 7.37
C HIS A 140 11.53 -9.66 6.26
N GLU A 141 10.78 -10.71 6.56
CA GLU A 141 9.82 -11.32 5.64
C GLU A 141 8.72 -10.33 5.25
N ARG A 142 8.17 -9.60 6.23
CA ARG A 142 7.16 -8.54 5.98
C ARG A 142 7.72 -7.40 5.14
N ALA A 143 8.92 -6.91 5.47
CA ALA A 143 9.56 -5.86 4.67
C ALA A 143 9.81 -6.32 3.22
N THR A 144 10.21 -7.59 3.03
CA THR A 144 10.43 -8.18 1.71
C THR A 144 9.13 -8.32 0.91
N ALA A 145 8.05 -8.79 1.54
CA ALA A 145 6.73 -8.88 0.91
C ALA A 145 6.24 -7.49 0.48
N ARG A 146 6.40 -6.48 1.33
CA ARG A 146 6.02 -5.08 1.03
C ARG A 146 6.84 -4.48 -0.10
N CYS A 147 8.16 -4.72 -0.15
CA CYS A 147 8.99 -4.32 -1.28
C CYS A 147 8.49 -4.94 -2.59
N THR A 148 8.14 -6.22 -2.58
CA THR A 148 7.59 -6.93 -3.75
C THR A 148 6.26 -6.33 -4.19
N GLU A 149 5.35 -6.07 -3.26
CA GLU A 149 4.04 -5.46 -3.54
C GLU A 149 4.20 -4.05 -4.15
N LEU A 150 5.04 -3.20 -3.56
CA LEU A 150 5.27 -1.82 -4.02
C LEU A 150 5.91 -1.79 -5.41
N ARG A 151 6.86 -2.68 -5.70
CA ARG A 151 7.43 -2.85 -7.04
C ARG A 151 6.36 -3.26 -8.05
N ALA A 152 5.53 -4.25 -7.73
CA ALA A 152 4.45 -4.69 -8.61
C ALA A 152 3.42 -3.57 -8.88
N ARG A 153 3.14 -2.72 -7.89
CA ARG A 153 2.26 -1.53 -8.04
C ARG A 153 2.87 -0.49 -8.95
N LEU A 154 4.15 -0.13 -8.74
CA LEU A 154 4.87 0.79 -9.62
C LEU A 154 4.88 0.28 -11.07
N SER A 155 5.19 -1.00 -11.28
CA SER A 155 5.15 -1.60 -12.61
C SER A 155 3.76 -1.53 -13.23
N ARG A 156 2.67 -1.76 -12.48
CA ARG A 156 1.31 -1.60 -13.00
C ARG A 156 0.98 -0.17 -13.41
N LEU A 157 1.48 0.83 -12.67
CA LEU A 157 1.31 2.23 -13.08
C LEU A 157 2.15 2.59 -14.31
N ASP A 158 3.36 2.05 -14.42
CA ASP A 158 4.23 2.21 -15.60
C ASP A 158 3.62 1.63 -16.88
N HIS A 159 2.90 0.52 -16.75
CA HIS A 159 2.31 -0.20 -17.89
C HIS A 159 0.83 0.13 -18.09
N ALA A 160 0.23 0.97 -17.25
CA ALA A 160 -1.11 1.46 -17.48
C ALA A 160 -1.07 2.28 -18.77
N PRO A 161 -1.90 1.95 -19.79
CA PRO A 161 -1.98 2.78 -20.97
C PRO A 161 -2.34 4.20 -20.53
N ASP A 162 -1.64 5.20 -21.05
CA ASP A 162 -2.03 6.60 -20.90
C ASP A 162 -3.52 6.68 -21.26
N GLY A 163 -4.39 6.80 -20.26
CA GLY A 163 -5.81 7.04 -20.48
C GLY A 163 -5.94 8.29 -21.35
N PRO A 164 -7.00 8.41 -22.18
CA PRO A 164 -7.11 9.49 -23.15
C PRO A 164 -6.91 10.81 -22.42
N ARG A 165 -5.77 11.47 -22.70
CA ARG A 165 -5.52 12.85 -22.30
C ARG A 165 -6.69 13.62 -22.89
N ALA A 166 -7.60 14.07 -22.06
CA ALA A 166 -8.65 14.97 -22.48
C ALA A 166 -7.95 16.21 -23.04
N HIS A 167 -7.77 16.25 -24.37
CA HIS A 167 -7.59 17.48 -25.10
C HIS A 167 -8.85 18.28 -24.80
N GLY A 168 -8.73 19.20 -23.84
CA GLY A 168 -9.77 20.18 -23.60
C GLY A 168 -10.06 20.87 -24.95
N PRO A 169 -11.33 20.98 -25.36
CA PRO A 169 -11.66 21.65 -26.59
C PRO A 169 -11.26 23.12 -26.44
N ARG A 170 -10.19 23.53 -27.10
CA ARG A 170 -9.92 24.95 -27.28
C ARG A 170 -10.93 25.44 -28.32
N ALA A 171 -11.92 26.14 -27.78
CA ALA A 171 -13.10 26.71 -28.40
C ALA A 171 -12.99 27.07 -29.88
N HIS A 172 -14.02 26.65 -30.62
CA HIS A 172 -14.49 27.35 -31.80
C HIS A 172 -14.77 28.82 -31.42
N GLY A 173 -13.94 29.74 -31.92
CA GLY A 173 -14.29 31.15 -32.04
C GLY A 173 -14.82 31.41 -33.44
N THR A 174 -16.14 31.30 -33.62
CA THR A 174 -16.84 31.76 -34.83
C THR A 174 -17.70 32.98 -34.49
N GLY A 175 -17.50 34.05 -35.26
CA GLY A 175 -18.32 35.26 -35.32
C GLY A 175 -17.58 36.50 -34.79
N SER A 176 -17.50 37.63 -35.49
CA SER A 176 -18.12 38.02 -36.75
C SER A 176 -17.60 39.42 -37.15
N LEU A 177 -17.53 39.67 -38.46
CA LEU A 177 -17.74 40.95 -39.16
C LEU A 177 -16.67 42.07 -39.05
N GLY A 178 -16.22 42.50 -40.23
CA GLY A 178 -15.38 43.66 -40.49
C GLY A 178 -15.00 43.68 -41.96
N ASP A 179 -15.82 44.39 -42.73
CA ASP A 179 -15.99 44.38 -44.19
C ASP A 179 -14.78 44.76 -45.06
N ASP A 180 -14.87 44.24 -46.29
CA ASP A 180 -14.39 44.71 -47.58
C ASP A 180 -13.60 46.04 -47.69
N ALA A 181 -12.46 45.96 -48.39
CA ALA A 181 -12.13 46.91 -49.46
C ALA A 181 -11.26 46.20 -50.53
N GLY A 182 -11.88 45.97 -51.68
CA GLY A 182 -11.33 45.30 -52.85
C GLY A 182 -10.36 46.12 -53.70
N ALA A 183 -9.93 45.44 -54.77
CA ALA A 183 -8.79 45.70 -55.64
C ALA A 183 -9.07 46.62 -56.85
N ALA A 184 -7.97 46.86 -57.61
CA ALA A 184 -7.87 47.34 -59.01
C ALA A 184 -8.23 48.83 -59.25
N GLY A 185 -7.56 49.60 -60.10
CA GLY A 185 -6.71 49.28 -61.25
C GLY A 185 -7.35 49.83 -62.53
N GLY A 186 -6.85 50.96 -63.05
CA GLY A 186 -6.89 51.31 -64.47
C GLY A 186 -7.94 52.32 -64.99
N GLY A 187 -7.45 53.52 -65.38
CA GLY A 187 -7.66 54.07 -66.73
C GLY A 187 -8.78 55.08 -67.00
N LYS A 188 -8.42 56.37 -67.10
CA LYS A 188 -8.79 57.30 -68.20
C LYS A 188 -8.12 58.67 -67.99
N GLY A 189 -7.43 59.17 -69.02
CA GLY A 189 -6.79 60.49 -69.09
C GLY A 189 -5.69 60.50 -70.12
#